data_AF-A0A956P4K2-F1
#
_entry.id   AF-A0A956P4K2-F1
#
_cell.length_a   1.000
_cell.length_b   1.000
_cell.length_c   1.000
_cell.angle_alpha   90.00
_cell.angle_beta   90.00
_cell.angle_gamma   90.00
#
_symmetry.space_group_name_H-M   'P 1'
#
loop_
_entity.id
_entity.type
_entity.pdbx_description
1 polymer ?
#
loop_
_entity_poly.entity_id
_entity_poly.type
_entity_poly.pdbx_seq_one_letter_code
_entity_poly.pdbx_strand_id
1 'polypeptide(L)'
;MDSAKLFCHMVFLMSLFWGCSSFSVIIGSDSAISKESYVVFSSKDSDNKIKRFALMEDGFGLRDNATTCTFSSSLSASGEIALNGGTLYLGRDLFLSNVTTMTSLGDIKAGGCSVELPSAMKRLGGDNGSVSHFDIITLVMNSDITINAPICFSGSSFIEGRHNVLTLGSEGKIIIGVDSDLTIKNLIVKGVDDGKIYCMDDTGVLRLKDAVWFLDNDITFSHGSFVVDSFWDLCGDGSFIYQSGKTSTIAARSILRLDEMITFSYDPDSQNKNLIEFIDDTSVLQLNGSTLHATVTGMTLLKGKLLVKKASSISSEIQGFGSGDEANEGITFGDSEQNNDFLCEIASGATLSLTAGTINYKNIVRDAWVANDFSSILDLKSGTRLNLYETLNFKPGFINVGVGAIIARSTGADLFGSLRPEGRYFSIGL
;
A
#
# COMPACT_ATOMS: atom_id res chain seq x y z
N MET A 1 -78.04 13.22 -15.17
CA MET A 1 -76.79 13.24 -14.39
C MET A 1 -75.79 14.04 -15.21
N ASP A 2 -75.48 15.26 -14.77
CA ASP A 2 -74.77 16.29 -15.54
C ASP A 2 -73.35 15.86 -15.94
N SER A 3 -73.11 15.71 -17.25
CA SER A 3 -71.76 15.50 -17.79
C SER A 3 -70.82 16.68 -17.45
N ALA A 4 -71.37 17.86 -17.19
CA ALA A 4 -70.63 19.03 -16.74
C ALA A 4 -70.01 18.85 -15.34
N LYS A 5 -70.65 18.10 -14.42
CA LYS A 5 -70.11 17.83 -13.08
C LYS A 5 -68.99 16.78 -13.11
N LEU A 6 -69.06 15.82 -14.04
CA LEU A 6 -68.01 14.80 -14.23
C LEU A 6 -66.75 15.40 -14.87
N PHE A 7 -66.91 16.32 -15.83
CA PHE A 7 -65.79 17.03 -16.45
C PHE A 7 -65.08 17.95 -15.44
N CYS A 8 -65.83 18.64 -14.58
CA CYS A 8 -65.24 19.51 -13.55
C CYS A 8 -64.47 18.72 -12.48
N HIS A 9 -64.92 17.50 -12.14
CA HIS A 9 -64.18 16.62 -11.22
C HIS A 9 -62.96 15.97 -11.88
N MET A 10 -63.00 15.62 -13.17
CA MET A 10 -61.82 15.10 -13.89
C MET A 10 -60.74 16.17 -14.10
N VAL A 11 -61.10 17.42 -14.38
CA VAL A 11 -60.12 18.52 -14.51
C VAL A 11 -59.48 18.85 -13.16
N PHE A 12 -60.23 18.80 -12.06
CA PHE A 12 -59.69 19.00 -10.71
C PHE A 12 -58.77 17.83 -10.28
N LEU A 13 -59.11 16.59 -10.65
CA LEU A 13 -58.25 15.42 -10.40
C LEU A 13 -56.99 15.45 -11.28
N MET A 14 -57.06 15.90 -12.54
CA MET A 14 -55.87 16.04 -13.41
C MET A 14 -54.94 17.18 -12.98
N SER A 15 -55.45 18.26 -12.36
CA SER A 15 -54.60 19.32 -11.80
C SER A 15 -53.87 18.92 -10.52
N LEU A 16 -54.31 17.87 -9.82
CA LEU A 16 -53.62 17.30 -8.67
C LEU A 16 -52.47 16.36 -9.06
N PHE A 17 -52.36 16.00 -10.34
CA PHE A 17 -51.26 15.20 -10.91
C PHE A 17 -50.31 16.00 -11.80
N TRP A 18 -50.45 17.33 -11.87
CA TRP A 18 -49.38 18.18 -12.39
C TRP A 18 -48.22 18.13 -11.41
N GLY A 19 -47.26 17.25 -11.74
CA GLY A 19 -46.03 17.07 -11.01
C GLY A 19 -45.46 18.43 -10.63
N CYS A 20 -45.39 18.67 -9.33
CA CYS A 20 -44.56 19.73 -8.79
C CYS A 20 -43.16 19.44 -9.32
N SER A 21 -42.72 20.19 -10.33
CA SER A 21 -41.34 20.20 -10.78
C SER A 21 -40.52 20.56 -9.55
N SER A 22 -39.87 19.56 -8.97
CA SER A 22 -39.02 19.75 -7.81
C SER A 22 -37.85 20.63 -8.25
N PHE A 23 -37.86 21.86 -7.74
CA PHE A 23 -36.79 22.80 -7.99
C PHE A 23 -35.59 22.38 -7.15
N SER A 24 -34.44 22.30 -7.82
CA SER A 24 -33.12 22.15 -7.21
C SER A 24 -32.97 22.92 -5.90
N VAL A 25 -32.52 22.28 -4.83
CA VAL A 25 -32.13 23.02 -3.62
C VAL A 25 -30.76 23.65 -3.87
N ILE A 26 -30.76 24.97 -4.11
CA ILE A 26 -29.57 25.78 -4.28
C ILE A 26 -29.41 26.64 -3.04
N ILE A 27 -28.32 26.42 -2.31
CA ILE A 27 -28.04 27.09 -1.04
C ILE A 27 -26.92 28.12 -1.21
N GLY A 28 -27.17 29.31 -0.65
CA GLY A 28 -26.28 30.46 -0.60
C GLY A 28 -26.16 31.28 -1.87
N SER A 29 -25.06 32.04 -1.99
CA SER A 29 -24.87 33.06 -3.02
C SER A 29 -23.48 33.02 -3.66
N ASP A 30 -23.39 33.54 -4.89
CA ASP A 30 -22.14 33.73 -5.64
C ASP A 30 -21.60 35.15 -5.55
N SER A 31 -22.28 36.05 -4.82
CA SER A 31 -21.90 37.47 -4.70
C SER A 31 -21.85 37.99 -3.27
N ALA A 32 -22.41 37.27 -2.29
CA ALA A 32 -22.44 37.70 -0.89
C ALA A 32 -22.39 36.51 0.06
N ILE A 33 -21.79 36.68 1.24
CA ILE A 33 -21.78 35.65 2.27
C ILE A 33 -23.19 35.45 2.82
N SER A 34 -23.65 34.21 2.85
CA SER A 34 -24.88 33.81 3.50
C SER A 34 -24.56 32.74 4.55
N LYS A 35 -25.16 32.88 5.73
CA LYS A 35 -25.07 31.88 6.79
C LYS A 35 -26.25 30.95 6.67
N GLU A 36 -25.97 29.66 6.59
CA GLU A 36 -26.96 28.63 6.30
C GLU A 36 -27.11 27.71 7.51
N SER A 37 -28.35 27.43 7.89
CA SER A 37 -28.68 26.37 8.86
C SER A 37 -28.45 24.99 8.23
N TYR A 38 -28.55 23.93 9.03
CA TYR A 38 -28.42 22.57 8.53
C TYR A 38 -29.44 22.29 7.41
N VAL A 39 -28.96 21.86 6.25
CA VAL A 39 -29.79 21.55 5.07
C VAL A 39 -29.66 20.08 4.72
N VAL A 40 -30.79 19.42 4.43
CA VAL A 40 -30.82 18.08 3.84
C VAL A 40 -31.24 18.17 2.38
N PHE A 41 -30.34 17.81 1.48
CA PHE A 41 -30.59 17.77 0.04
C PHE A 41 -31.41 16.53 -0.32
N SER A 42 -32.39 16.69 -1.23
CA SER A 42 -33.32 15.62 -1.62
C SER A 42 -32.83 14.90 -2.87
N SER A 43 -33.07 13.58 -2.94
CA SER A 43 -32.84 12.74 -4.13
C SER A 43 -33.77 13.01 -5.29
N LYS A 44 -34.84 13.78 -5.07
CA LYS A 44 -35.75 14.21 -6.15
C LYS A 44 -35.17 15.32 -7.02
N ASP A 45 -34.12 15.98 -6.55
CA ASP A 45 -33.52 17.13 -7.21
C ASP A 45 -32.24 16.70 -7.93
N SER A 46 -32.11 17.09 -9.20
CA SER A 46 -30.99 16.66 -10.06
C SER A 46 -29.73 17.52 -9.94
N ASP A 47 -29.81 18.69 -9.29
CA ASP A 47 -28.76 19.71 -9.33
C ASP A 47 -28.65 20.52 -8.02
N ASN A 48 -28.78 19.82 -6.89
CA ASN A 48 -28.48 20.38 -5.57
C ASN A 48 -27.08 21.02 -5.52
N LYS A 49 -26.99 22.23 -4.98
CA LYS A 49 -25.75 23.02 -4.99
C LYS A 49 -25.56 23.81 -3.70
N ILE A 50 -24.32 23.87 -3.24
CA ILE A 50 -23.83 24.81 -2.22
C ILE A 50 -22.93 25.83 -2.94
N LYS A 51 -23.37 27.10 -2.98
CA LYS A 51 -22.72 28.17 -3.73
C LYS A 51 -21.49 28.75 -3.04
N ARG A 52 -20.77 29.60 -3.78
CA ARG A 52 -19.42 30.08 -3.45
C ARG A 52 -19.25 30.75 -2.09
N PHE A 53 -20.28 31.41 -1.59
CA PHE A 53 -20.22 32.16 -0.34
C PHE A 53 -21.23 31.64 0.71
N ALA A 54 -21.67 30.39 0.58
CA ALA A 54 -22.50 29.72 1.58
C ALA A 54 -21.64 29.27 2.77
N LEU A 55 -21.88 29.82 3.97
CA LEU A 55 -21.29 29.36 5.22
C LEU A 55 -22.19 28.29 5.84
N MET A 56 -21.78 27.02 5.70
CA MET A 56 -22.49 25.87 6.27
C MET A 56 -22.05 25.68 7.73
N GLU A 57 -22.52 26.53 8.64
CA GLU A 57 -22.08 26.52 10.05
C GLU A 57 -22.63 25.31 10.83
N ASP A 58 -23.87 24.91 10.52
CA ASP A 58 -24.53 23.76 11.15
C ASP A 58 -24.37 22.47 10.32
N GLY A 59 -23.75 22.56 9.15
CA GLY A 59 -23.45 21.42 8.27
C GLY A 59 -24.51 21.14 7.21
N PHE A 60 -24.48 19.94 6.62
CA PHE A 60 -25.44 19.50 5.60
C PHE A 60 -25.53 17.98 5.49
N GLY A 61 -26.67 17.50 4.99
CA GLY A 61 -26.90 16.10 4.70
C GLY A 61 -27.34 15.85 3.27
N LEU A 62 -27.00 14.69 2.73
CA LEU A 62 -27.65 14.12 1.56
C LEU A 62 -28.69 13.12 2.06
N ARG A 63 -29.89 13.10 1.47
CA ARG A 63 -30.98 12.29 2.00
C ARG A 63 -30.70 10.79 1.95
N ASP A 64 -30.09 10.33 0.87
CA ASP A 64 -29.89 8.91 0.55
C ASP A 64 -28.81 8.75 -0.53
N ASN A 65 -28.56 7.50 -0.94
CA ASN A 65 -27.56 7.14 -1.95
C ASN A 65 -27.88 7.61 -3.38
N ALA A 66 -29.11 8.03 -3.67
CA ALA A 66 -29.48 8.60 -4.96
C ALA A 66 -29.30 10.13 -4.97
N THR A 67 -29.06 10.74 -3.82
CA THR A 67 -28.90 12.19 -3.70
C THR A 67 -27.51 12.60 -4.15
N THR A 68 -27.45 13.62 -5.01
CA THR A 68 -26.20 14.28 -5.39
C THR A 68 -26.19 15.72 -4.90
N CYS A 69 -25.01 16.32 -4.68
CA CYS A 69 -24.84 17.75 -4.41
C CYS A 69 -23.49 18.25 -4.92
N THR A 70 -23.44 19.46 -5.47
CA THR A 70 -22.18 20.14 -5.82
C THR A 70 -21.78 21.14 -4.74
N PHE A 71 -20.62 20.96 -4.13
CA PHE A 71 -20.04 21.90 -3.18
C PHE A 71 -19.09 22.88 -3.87
N SER A 72 -19.37 24.18 -3.80
CA SER A 72 -18.54 25.23 -4.41
C SER A 72 -18.16 26.34 -3.42
N SER A 73 -18.42 26.17 -2.12
CA SER A 73 -18.17 27.22 -1.12
C SER A 73 -16.68 27.45 -0.82
N SER A 74 -16.29 28.71 -0.70
CA SER A 74 -14.95 29.14 -0.27
C SER A 74 -14.73 29.01 1.23
N LEU A 75 -15.82 28.83 1.96
CA LEU A 75 -15.87 28.93 3.40
C LEU A 75 -15.82 27.51 3.97
N SER A 76 -15.24 27.38 5.16
CA SER A 76 -15.19 26.08 5.82
C SER A 76 -16.61 25.59 6.14
N ALA A 77 -16.85 24.30 5.91
CA ALA A 77 -18.03 23.63 6.43
C ALA A 77 -17.79 23.26 7.90
N SER A 78 -18.84 23.33 8.71
CA SER A 78 -18.84 23.04 10.14
C SER A 78 -20.05 22.17 10.48
N GLY A 79 -20.17 21.72 11.74
CA GLY A 79 -21.34 20.96 12.19
C GLY A 79 -21.43 19.57 11.58
N GLU A 80 -22.65 19.06 11.41
CA GLU A 80 -22.86 17.68 10.95
C GLU A 80 -22.79 17.57 9.43
N ILE A 81 -21.96 16.65 8.92
CA ILE A 81 -21.94 16.26 7.51
C ILE A 81 -22.37 14.80 7.39
N ALA A 82 -23.51 14.58 6.73
CA ALA A 82 -24.11 13.26 6.56
C ALA A 82 -24.31 12.94 5.08
N LEU A 83 -23.37 12.22 4.44
CA LEU A 83 -23.49 11.92 3.01
C LEU A 83 -24.45 10.76 2.70
N ASN A 84 -24.74 9.89 3.67
CA ASN A 84 -25.75 8.82 3.57
C ASN A 84 -25.69 7.99 2.27
N GLY A 85 -24.48 7.72 1.79
CA GLY A 85 -24.22 7.00 0.54
C GLY A 85 -24.39 7.83 -0.74
N GLY A 86 -24.84 9.07 -0.64
CA GLY A 86 -25.02 9.98 -1.78
C GLY A 86 -23.69 10.49 -2.34
N THR A 87 -23.74 11.26 -3.43
CA THR A 87 -22.53 11.76 -4.11
C THR A 87 -22.33 13.26 -3.88
N LEU A 88 -21.19 13.63 -3.32
CA LEU A 88 -20.71 15.01 -3.23
C LEU A 88 -19.71 15.30 -4.35
N TYR A 89 -20.05 16.24 -5.24
CA TYR A 89 -19.14 16.77 -6.25
C TYR A 89 -18.42 17.99 -5.70
N LEU A 90 -17.10 18.01 -5.73
CA LEU A 90 -16.33 19.19 -5.31
C LEU A 90 -16.03 20.06 -6.52
N GLY A 91 -16.56 21.29 -6.51
CA GLY A 91 -16.15 22.35 -7.44
C GLY A 91 -14.87 23.07 -6.98
N ARG A 92 -14.37 22.74 -5.79
CA ARG A 92 -13.17 23.27 -5.14
C ARG A 92 -12.85 22.51 -3.85
N ASP A 93 -11.73 22.84 -3.23
CA ASP A 93 -11.32 22.33 -1.92
C ASP A 93 -12.41 22.49 -0.83
N LEU A 94 -12.64 21.41 -0.09
CA LEU A 94 -13.53 21.36 1.07
C LEU A 94 -12.69 21.44 2.35
N PHE A 95 -12.77 22.58 3.03
CA PHE A 95 -12.16 22.76 4.34
C PHE A 95 -13.19 22.49 5.43
N LEU A 96 -12.89 21.57 6.34
CA LEU A 96 -13.76 21.28 7.49
C LEU A 96 -13.24 22.03 8.72
N SER A 97 -14.15 22.54 9.55
CA SER A 97 -13.78 23.21 10.80
C SER A 97 -13.67 22.21 11.97
N ASN A 98 -13.01 22.61 13.06
CA ASN A 98 -12.82 21.74 14.24
C ASN A 98 -14.11 21.28 14.93
N VAL A 99 -15.26 21.85 14.63
CA VAL A 99 -16.56 21.39 15.17
C VAL A 99 -17.30 20.44 14.22
N THR A 100 -16.65 20.03 13.12
CA THR A 100 -17.26 19.16 12.12
C THR A 100 -17.31 17.71 12.59
N THR A 101 -18.46 17.08 12.42
CA THR A 101 -18.64 15.62 12.57
C THR A 101 -19.11 15.03 11.25
N MET A 102 -18.43 13.97 10.78
CA MET A 102 -18.91 13.20 9.63
C MET A 102 -19.66 11.97 10.13
N THR A 103 -20.99 12.01 10.14
CA THR A 103 -21.85 10.94 10.69
C THR A 103 -22.06 9.80 9.72
N SER A 104 -21.94 10.07 8.41
CA SER A 104 -21.97 9.05 7.35
C SER A 104 -21.13 9.46 6.16
N LEU A 105 -20.58 8.45 5.47
CA LEU A 105 -19.89 8.65 4.20
C LEU A 105 -20.83 8.41 3.00
N GLY A 106 -20.30 8.75 1.85
CA GLY A 106 -20.85 8.56 0.53
C GLY A 106 -19.73 8.79 -0.47
N ASP A 107 -20.07 8.90 -1.74
CA ASP A 107 -19.08 9.12 -2.78
C ASP A 107 -18.63 10.59 -2.79
N ILE A 108 -17.34 10.82 -2.96
CA ILE A 108 -16.77 12.15 -3.13
C ILE A 108 -16.05 12.20 -4.47
N LYS A 109 -16.59 12.99 -5.40
CA LYS A 109 -15.99 13.24 -6.71
C LYS A 109 -15.27 14.57 -6.67
N ALA A 110 -13.97 14.51 -6.41
CA ALA A 110 -13.18 15.69 -6.12
C ALA A 110 -12.56 16.33 -7.37
N GLY A 111 -12.31 15.55 -8.43
CA GLY A 111 -11.80 16.07 -9.70
C GLY A 111 -10.48 16.84 -9.57
N GLY A 112 -9.64 16.45 -8.61
CA GLY A 112 -8.37 17.10 -8.26
C GLY A 112 -8.42 17.98 -7.02
N CYS A 113 -9.59 18.21 -6.43
CA CYS A 113 -9.74 18.99 -5.21
C CYS A 113 -9.31 18.22 -3.96
N SER A 114 -9.05 18.95 -2.89
CA SER A 114 -8.74 18.41 -1.57
C SER A 114 -9.94 18.41 -0.63
N VAL A 115 -9.94 17.46 0.31
CA VAL A 115 -10.77 17.48 1.51
C VAL A 115 -9.81 17.56 2.70
N GLU A 116 -9.83 18.69 3.40
CA GLU A 116 -8.99 18.92 4.57
C GLU A 116 -9.76 18.62 5.85
N LEU A 117 -9.39 17.51 6.49
CA LEU A 117 -9.95 17.10 7.77
C LEU A 117 -9.42 18.01 8.88
N PRO A 118 -10.24 18.35 9.89
CA PRO A 118 -9.84 19.27 10.93
C PRO A 118 -9.07 18.56 12.05
N SER A 119 -8.23 19.29 12.77
CA SER A 119 -7.40 18.75 13.88
C SER A 119 -8.18 18.10 15.04
N ALA A 120 -9.47 18.45 15.20
CA ALA A 120 -10.33 17.87 16.22
C ALA A 120 -11.02 16.57 15.78
N MET A 121 -11.06 16.27 14.47
CA MET A 121 -11.71 15.05 13.98
C MET A 121 -10.88 13.82 14.39
N LYS A 122 -11.57 12.77 14.83
CA LYS A 122 -10.95 11.50 15.23
C LYS A 122 -11.43 10.31 14.43
N ARG A 123 -12.52 10.47 13.68
CA ARG A 123 -13.15 9.42 12.89
C ARG A 123 -13.59 10.01 11.56
N LEU A 124 -13.33 9.28 10.49
CA LEU A 124 -13.83 9.61 9.17
C LEU A 124 -14.92 8.59 8.82
N GLY A 125 -16.16 9.06 8.79
CA GLY A 125 -17.32 8.25 8.48
C GLY A 125 -18.00 7.56 9.66
N GLY A 126 -19.15 6.96 9.36
CA GLY A 126 -19.91 6.10 10.28
C GLY A 126 -19.59 4.62 10.09
N ASP A 127 -20.15 3.77 10.95
CA ASP A 127 -19.90 2.32 11.01
C ASP A 127 -20.76 1.53 9.99
N ASN A 128 -21.03 2.12 8.83
CA ASN A 128 -21.85 1.53 7.79
C ASN A 128 -20.90 0.87 6.80
N GLY A 129 -20.76 -0.47 6.80
CA GLY A 129 -19.82 -1.23 5.96
C GLY A 129 -19.99 -1.11 4.43
N SER A 130 -20.74 -0.12 3.93
CA SER A 130 -20.82 0.23 2.51
C SER A 130 -19.56 0.91 2.03
N VAL A 131 -19.13 0.58 0.81
CA VAL A 131 -17.96 1.18 0.16
C VAL A 131 -18.27 2.60 -0.27
N SER A 132 -17.46 3.55 0.19
CA SER A 132 -17.49 4.94 -0.27
C SER A 132 -16.44 5.16 -1.36
N HIS A 133 -16.78 5.81 -2.47
CA HIS A 133 -15.85 6.02 -3.58
C HIS A 133 -15.33 7.44 -3.61
N PHE A 134 -14.01 7.59 -3.50
CA PHE A 134 -13.31 8.86 -3.54
C PHE A 134 -12.52 8.96 -4.86
N ASP A 135 -12.90 9.91 -5.70
CA ASP A 135 -12.42 10.02 -7.08
C ASP A 135 -11.56 11.27 -7.30
N ILE A 136 -10.30 11.05 -7.70
CA ILE A 136 -9.25 12.06 -7.93
C ILE A 136 -9.23 13.07 -6.78
N ILE A 137 -8.91 12.61 -5.57
CA ILE A 137 -8.97 13.41 -4.34
C ILE A 137 -7.58 13.56 -3.70
N THR A 138 -7.36 14.66 -2.98
CA THR A 138 -6.36 14.71 -1.91
C THR A 138 -7.03 14.78 -0.54
N LEU A 139 -6.98 13.69 0.22
CA LEU A 139 -7.45 13.67 1.60
C LEU A 139 -6.31 14.13 2.51
N VAL A 140 -6.50 15.27 3.18
CA VAL A 140 -5.49 15.85 4.07
C VAL A 140 -5.89 15.61 5.52
N MET A 141 -5.03 14.93 6.27
CA MET A 141 -5.24 14.63 7.68
C MET A 141 -4.50 15.65 8.56
N ASN A 142 -5.23 16.34 9.44
CA ASN A 142 -4.65 17.24 10.45
C ASN A 142 -4.67 16.66 11.87
N SER A 143 -5.00 15.38 11.99
CA SER A 143 -5.09 14.64 13.23
C SER A 143 -5.02 13.16 12.95
N ASP A 144 -4.83 12.38 14.02
CA ASP A 144 -5.07 10.94 13.98
C ASP A 144 -6.54 10.66 13.66
N ILE A 145 -6.77 9.76 12.71
CA ILE A 145 -8.09 9.39 12.22
C ILE A 145 -8.26 7.87 12.30
N THR A 146 -9.45 7.45 12.74
CA THR A 146 -9.92 6.07 12.58
C THR A 146 -10.93 5.98 11.45
N ILE A 147 -10.77 5.01 10.56
CA ILE A 147 -11.74 4.66 9.52
C ILE A 147 -12.36 3.31 9.87
N ASN A 148 -13.69 3.25 9.92
CA ASN A 148 -14.49 2.03 10.17
C ASN A 148 -15.43 1.71 9.00
N ALA A 149 -15.06 2.10 7.79
CA ALA A 149 -15.78 1.77 6.59
C ALA A 149 -14.79 1.59 5.42
N PRO A 150 -15.13 0.78 4.41
CA PRO A 150 -14.30 0.67 3.22
C PRO A 150 -14.36 1.96 2.40
N ILE A 151 -13.20 2.46 1.99
CA ILE A 151 -13.05 3.59 1.06
C ILE A 151 -12.29 3.12 -0.18
N CYS A 152 -12.92 3.27 -1.34
CA CYS A 152 -12.31 2.99 -2.64
C CYS A 152 -11.81 4.28 -3.27
N PHE A 153 -10.51 4.35 -3.55
CA PHE A 153 -9.86 5.46 -4.21
C PHE A 153 -9.77 5.19 -5.71
N SER A 154 -10.24 6.12 -6.53
CA SER A 154 -10.20 6.04 -7.99
C SER A 154 -9.40 7.20 -8.60
N GLY A 155 -8.89 6.98 -9.82
CA GLY A 155 -8.01 7.92 -10.50
C GLY A 155 -6.67 8.09 -9.77
N SER A 156 -6.04 9.25 -9.92
CA SER A 156 -4.83 9.59 -9.15
C SER A 156 -5.23 10.32 -7.88
N SER A 157 -5.18 9.60 -6.76
CA SER A 157 -5.64 10.07 -5.45
C SER A 157 -4.50 10.03 -4.42
N PHE A 158 -4.64 10.84 -3.37
CA PHE A 158 -3.62 11.04 -2.34
C PHE A 158 -4.23 11.00 -0.94
N ILE A 159 -3.53 10.36 -0.01
CA ILE A 159 -3.70 10.56 1.43
C ILE A 159 -2.46 11.27 1.94
N GLU A 160 -2.61 12.53 2.36
CA GLU A 160 -1.55 13.32 3.01
C GLU A 160 -1.73 13.26 4.52
N GLY A 161 -0.91 12.44 5.16
CA GLY A 161 -1.00 12.16 6.58
C GLY A 161 -0.48 13.27 7.49
N ARG A 162 0.44 14.14 7.03
CA ARG A 162 1.14 15.13 7.87
C ARG A 162 1.72 14.52 9.16
N HIS A 163 2.25 13.30 9.06
CA HIS A 163 2.78 12.46 10.14
C HIS A 163 1.74 12.00 11.20
N ASN A 164 0.45 12.10 10.91
CA ASN A 164 -0.60 11.55 11.77
C ASN A 164 -0.73 10.03 11.61
N VAL A 165 -1.53 9.43 12.49
CA VAL A 165 -1.88 8.01 12.46
C VAL A 165 -3.24 7.81 11.80
N LEU A 166 -3.29 6.95 10.80
CA LEU A 166 -4.53 6.36 10.27
C LEU A 166 -4.73 4.97 10.88
N THR A 167 -5.80 4.78 11.63
CA THR A 167 -6.18 3.45 12.16
C THR A 167 -7.30 2.87 11.33
N LEU A 168 -7.08 1.70 10.74
CA LEU A 168 -8.13 0.91 10.09
C LEU A 168 -8.82 0.08 11.17
N GLY A 169 -10.06 0.42 11.51
CA GLY A 169 -10.85 -0.36 12.47
C GLY A 169 -11.40 -1.63 11.84
N SER A 170 -12.35 -2.28 12.51
CA SER A 170 -12.86 -3.61 12.13
C SER A 170 -13.36 -3.69 10.69
N GLU A 171 -14.07 -2.66 10.23
CA GLU A 171 -14.60 -2.56 8.85
C GLU A 171 -13.81 -1.57 7.97
N GLY A 172 -12.78 -0.94 8.52
CA GLY A 172 -11.95 0.03 7.78
C GLY A 172 -11.15 -0.67 6.69
N LYS A 173 -11.24 -0.19 5.44
CA LYS A 173 -10.45 -0.68 4.32
C LYS A 173 -10.04 0.47 3.41
N ILE A 174 -8.87 0.33 2.80
CA ILE A 174 -8.37 1.17 1.71
C ILE A 174 -8.35 0.30 0.46
N ILE A 175 -9.17 0.66 -0.51
CA ILE A 175 -9.30 -0.08 -1.76
C ILE A 175 -8.74 0.80 -2.87
N ILE A 176 -7.81 0.29 -3.67
CA ILE A 176 -7.32 0.99 -4.86
C ILE A 176 -8.15 0.49 -6.04
N GLY A 177 -8.89 1.40 -6.68
CA GLY A 177 -9.77 1.09 -7.80
C GLY A 177 -9.04 0.60 -9.05
N VAL A 178 -9.82 0.15 -10.03
CA VAL A 178 -9.33 -0.20 -11.38
C VAL A 178 -8.72 1.05 -12.04
N ASP A 179 -7.63 0.86 -12.79
CA ASP A 179 -6.84 1.88 -13.50
C ASP A 179 -6.49 3.09 -12.62
N SER A 180 -6.25 2.85 -11.33
CA SER A 180 -6.10 3.91 -10.32
C SER A 180 -4.75 3.86 -9.60
N ASP A 181 -4.33 5.02 -9.12
CA ASP A 181 -3.11 5.24 -8.36
C ASP A 181 -3.48 5.89 -7.02
N LEU A 182 -3.12 5.23 -5.92
CA LEU A 182 -3.22 5.81 -4.59
C LEU A 182 -1.84 6.05 -4.01
N THR A 183 -1.52 7.32 -3.75
CA THR A 183 -0.33 7.69 -3.01
C THR A 183 -0.65 7.95 -1.54
N ILE A 184 -0.10 7.13 -0.64
CA ILE A 184 -0.14 7.34 0.81
C ILE A 184 1.18 7.98 1.22
N LYS A 185 1.14 9.18 1.80
CA LYS A 185 2.35 9.91 2.19
C LYS A 185 2.34 10.52 3.58
N ASN A 186 3.52 10.53 4.21
CA ASN A 186 3.75 11.05 5.56
C ASN A 186 2.72 10.49 6.56
N LEU A 187 2.53 9.17 6.58
CA LEU A 187 1.43 8.55 7.33
C LEU A 187 1.89 7.28 8.04
N ILE A 188 1.43 7.14 9.28
CA ILE A 188 1.52 5.89 10.02
C ILE A 188 0.17 5.19 9.89
N VAL A 189 0.14 3.97 9.35
CA VAL A 189 -1.07 3.15 9.22
C VAL A 189 -1.03 2.03 10.25
N LYS A 190 -2.12 1.84 10.99
CA LYS A 190 -2.31 0.77 11.98
C LYS A 190 -3.57 -0.03 11.68
N GLY A 191 -3.67 -1.25 12.21
CA GLY A 191 -4.78 -2.14 11.90
C GLY A 191 -4.67 -2.74 10.51
N VAL A 192 -3.44 -2.94 10.02
CA VAL A 192 -3.22 -3.54 8.71
C VAL A 192 -3.23 -5.07 8.89
N ASP A 193 -4.28 -5.69 8.37
CA ASP A 193 -4.45 -7.14 8.26
C ASP A 193 -4.91 -7.51 6.84
N ASP A 194 -5.07 -8.80 6.57
CA ASP A 194 -5.46 -9.29 5.25
C ASP A 194 -6.76 -8.66 4.72
N GLY A 195 -6.69 -8.13 3.49
CA GLY A 195 -7.83 -7.46 2.85
C GLY A 195 -8.14 -6.04 3.36
N LYS A 196 -7.30 -5.45 4.20
CA LYS A 196 -7.44 -4.03 4.63
C LYS A 196 -6.95 -3.05 3.60
N ILE A 197 -5.88 -3.37 2.88
CA ILE A 197 -5.30 -2.52 1.86
C ILE A 197 -5.01 -3.38 0.63
N TYR A 198 -5.74 -3.16 -0.47
CA TYR A 198 -5.59 -3.97 -1.68
C TYR A 198 -6.01 -3.24 -2.95
N CYS A 199 -5.49 -3.68 -4.09
CA CYS A 199 -5.94 -3.26 -5.41
C CYS A 199 -7.12 -4.13 -5.87
N MET A 200 -8.13 -3.53 -6.48
CA MET A 200 -9.27 -4.26 -7.03
C MET A 200 -8.87 -5.19 -8.18
N ASP A 201 -7.85 -4.79 -8.93
CA ASP A 201 -7.28 -5.59 -10.00
C ASP A 201 -5.80 -5.26 -10.23
N ASP A 202 -5.28 -5.89 -11.28
CA ASP A 202 -3.92 -5.85 -11.78
C ASP A 202 -3.45 -4.50 -12.34
N THR A 203 -4.33 -3.51 -12.47
CA THR A 203 -4.02 -2.17 -12.98
C THR A 203 -3.81 -1.14 -11.88
N GLY A 204 -4.23 -1.46 -10.65
CA GLY A 204 -4.06 -0.60 -9.48
C GLY A 204 -2.59 -0.41 -9.08
N VAL A 205 -2.26 0.79 -8.62
CA VAL A 205 -0.92 1.15 -8.11
C VAL A 205 -1.02 1.77 -6.73
N LEU A 206 -0.34 1.17 -5.75
CA LEU A 206 -0.16 1.72 -4.41
C LEU A 206 1.21 2.38 -4.28
N ARG A 207 1.28 3.70 -4.14
CA ARG A 207 2.55 4.40 -3.86
C ARG A 207 2.68 4.73 -2.39
N LEU A 208 3.82 4.40 -1.82
CA LEU A 208 4.12 4.62 -0.40
C LEU A 208 5.30 5.58 -0.30
N LYS A 209 5.04 6.73 0.35
CA LYS A 209 6.02 7.79 0.50
C LYS A 209 6.14 8.28 1.93
N ASP A 210 7.26 7.99 2.57
CA ASP A 210 7.46 8.32 3.98
C ASP A 210 6.35 7.69 4.85
N ALA A 211 6.11 6.40 4.63
CA ALA A 211 5.00 5.64 5.21
C ALA A 211 5.49 4.57 6.19
N VAL A 212 4.73 4.35 7.26
CA VAL A 212 4.97 3.28 8.23
C VAL A 212 3.70 2.47 8.39
N TRP A 213 3.78 1.16 8.24
CA TRP A 213 2.64 0.26 8.44
C TRP A 213 2.91 -0.64 9.64
N PHE A 214 1.95 -0.71 10.56
CA PHE A 214 1.91 -1.71 11.61
C PHE A 214 0.94 -2.81 11.19
N LEU A 215 1.52 -3.97 10.87
CA LEU A 215 0.79 -5.19 10.59
C LEU A 215 0.28 -5.78 11.91
N ASP A 216 -1.02 -6.07 11.95
CA ASP A 216 -1.68 -6.77 13.04
C ASP A 216 -1.77 -8.29 12.75
N ASN A 217 -1.57 -8.69 11.49
CA ASN A 217 -1.50 -10.08 11.01
C ASN A 217 -0.84 -10.13 9.62
N ASP A 218 -0.73 -11.32 9.04
CA ASP A 218 -0.37 -11.52 7.65
C ASP A 218 -1.30 -10.73 6.69
N ILE A 219 -0.72 -10.23 5.60
CA ILE A 219 -1.43 -9.56 4.51
C ILE A 219 -1.01 -10.16 3.16
N THR A 220 -2.00 -10.39 2.31
CA THR A 220 -1.81 -10.84 0.93
C THR A 220 -1.99 -9.68 -0.04
N PHE A 221 -0.96 -9.40 -0.83
CA PHE A 221 -1.01 -8.45 -1.95
C PHE A 221 -1.11 -9.21 -3.28
N SER A 222 -2.34 -9.55 -3.67
CA SER A 222 -2.63 -10.43 -4.81
C SER A 222 -2.80 -9.71 -6.16
N HIS A 223 -3.01 -8.40 -6.16
CA HIS A 223 -3.32 -7.62 -7.34
C HIS A 223 -2.60 -6.28 -7.37
N GLY A 224 -2.35 -5.81 -8.59
CA GLY A 224 -1.74 -4.51 -8.84
C GLY A 224 -0.26 -4.46 -8.47
N SER A 225 0.30 -3.26 -8.36
CA SER A 225 1.70 -3.06 -8.01
C SER A 225 1.85 -2.07 -6.87
N PHE A 226 2.98 -2.13 -6.16
CA PHE A 226 3.38 -1.07 -5.24
C PHE A 226 4.62 -0.33 -5.72
N VAL A 227 4.76 0.92 -5.29
CA VAL A 227 5.98 1.72 -5.49
C VAL A 227 6.43 2.32 -4.17
N VAL A 228 7.67 2.07 -3.79
CA VAL A 228 8.32 2.70 -2.63
C VAL A 228 9.08 3.94 -3.09
N ASP A 229 8.62 5.12 -2.70
CA ASP A 229 9.22 6.43 -2.98
C ASP A 229 9.69 7.06 -1.65
N SER A 230 10.99 7.22 -1.42
CA SER A 230 11.58 7.55 -0.11
C SER A 230 11.63 6.38 0.88
N PHE A 231 10.68 6.18 1.78
CA PHE A 231 10.69 5.01 2.66
C PHE A 231 9.32 4.41 2.92
N TRP A 232 9.33 3.09 3.08
CA TRP A 232 8.23 2.30 3.60
C TRP A 232 8.77 1.36 4.68
N ASP A 233 8.35 1.58 5.92
CA ASP A 233 8.67 0.73 7.06
C ASP A 233 7.49 -0.21 7.35
N LEU A 234 7.75 -1.51 7.29
CA LEU A 234 6.85 -2.57 7.76
C LEU A 234 7.25 -2.96 9.18
N CYS A 235 6.33 -2.81 10.12
CA CYS A 235 6.47 -3.12 11.55
C CYS A 235 5.34 -4.05 12.02
N GLY A 236 5.49 -4.67 13.19
CA GLY A 236 4.49 -5.59 13.76
C GLY A 236 4.97 -7.04 13.73
N ASP A 237 4.03 -7.98 13.81
CA ASP A 237 4.27 -9.42 13.74
C ASP A 237 3.39 -10.04 12.64
N GLY A 238 3.97 -10.23 11.46
CA GLY A 238 3.23 -10.77 10.33
C GLY A 238 4.04 -10.81 9.05
N SER A 239 3.40 -11.35 8.04
CA SER A 239 3.97 -11.57 6.72
C SER A 239 3.32 -10.63 5.71
N PHE A 240 4.13 -9.94 4.93
CA PHE A 240 3.68 -9.34 3.67
C PHE A 240 3.88 -10.37 2.56
N ILE A 241 2.79 -10.96 2.08
CA ILE A 241 2.78 -12.02 1.06
C ILE A 241 2.50 -11.39 -0.30
N TYR A 242 3.52 -11.35 -1.14
CA TYR A 242 3.44 -10.81 -2.49
C TYR A 242 2.97 -11.89 -3.47
N GLN A 243 1.67 -11.89 -3.80
CA GLN A 243 1.07 -12.83 -4.76
C GLN A 243 0.77 -12.20 -6.13
N SER A 244 0.87 -10.88 -6.24
CA SER A 244 0.63 -10.19 -7.51
C SER A 244 1.56 -10.65 -8.63
N GLY A 245 0.98 -10.83 -9.82
CA GLY A 245 1.74 -11.07 -11.07
C GLY A 245 2.29 -9.80 -11.71
N LYS A 246 2.17 -8.62 -11.08
CA LYS A 246 2.72 -7.36 -11.58
C LYS A 246 4.08 -7.06 -11.00
N THR A 247 4.82 -6.15 -11.62
CA THR A 247 6.09 -5.68 -11.08
C THR A 247 5.83 -4.55 -10.10
N SER A 248 6.38 -4.68 -8.90
CA SER A 248 6.45 -3.62 -7.89
C SER A 248 7.87 -3.05 -7.83
N THR A 249 7.99 -1.78 -7.49
CA THR A 249 9.24 -1.03 -7.66
C THR A 249 9.70 -0.40 -6.35
N ILE A 250 10.96 -0.58 -6.00
CA ILE A 250 11.66 0.24 -5.01
C ILE A 250 12.43 1.30 -5.78
N ALA A 251 12.01 2.55 -5.67
CA ALA A 251 12.57 3.64 -6.49
C ALA A 251 14.03 3.97 -6.10
N ALA A 252 14.70 4.77 -6.92
CA ALA A 252 16.04 5.26 -6.60
C ALA A 252 16.01 6.08 -5.30
N ARG A 253 17.00 5.85 -4.45
CA ARG A 253 17.15 6.43 -3.10
C ARG A 253 15.97 6.11 -2.17
N SER A 254 15.29 5.01 -2.42
CA SER A 254 14.20 4.53 -1.58
C SER A 254 14.60 3.33 -0.72
N ILE A 255 13.92 3.15 0.41
CA ILE A 255 14.14 2.05 1.34
C ILE A 255 12.81 1.35 1.64
N LEU A 256 12.71 0.06 1.30
CA LEU A 256 11.74 -0.85 1.92
C LEU A 256 12.40 -1.48 3.14
N ARG A 257 11.91 -1.16 4.34
CA ARG A 257 12.45 -1.69 5.59
C ARG A 257 11.48 -2.71 6.17
N LEU A 258 12.02 -3.88 6.48
CA LEU A 258 11.33 -4.93 7.24
C LEU A 258 11.88 -4.92 8.66
N ASP A 259 11.06 -4.51 9.63
CA ASP A 259 11.44 -4.48 11.05
C ASP A 259 11.37 -5.87 11.69
N GLU A 260 11.77 -5.97 12.97
CA GLU A 260 11.81 -7.24 13.70
C GLU A 260 10.52 -8.06 13.53
N MET A 261 10.67 -9.37 13.30
CA MET A 261 9.58 -10.35 13.14
C MET A 261 8.73 -10.24 11.87
N ILE A 262 8.98 -9.25 11.00
CA ILE A 262 8.34 -9.20 9.69
C ILE A 262 8.92 -10.25 8.74
N THR A 263 8.03 -10.91 7.99
CA THR A 263 8.41 -11.73 6.85
C THR A 263 7.93 -11.08 5.55
N PHE A 264 8.82 -10.86 4.59
CA PHE A 264 8.40 -10.61 3.21
C PHE A 264 8.44 -11.92 2.46
N SER A 265 7.29 -12.40 2.00
CA SER A 265 7.15 -13.63 1.25
C SER A 265 6.92 -13.33 -0.23
N TYR A 266 7.86 -13.74 -1.08
CA TYR A 266 7.73 -13.69 -2.53
C TYR A 266 7.03 -14.97 -3.01
N ASP A 267 5.74 -14.86 -3.32
CA ASP A 267 4.87 -15.98 -3.70
C ASP A 267 3.92 -15.59 -4.86
N PRO A 268 4.43 -15.04 -5.98
CA PRO A 268 3.55 -14.58 -7.03
C PRO A 268 2.74 -15.72 -7.64
N ASP A 269 1.51 -15.43 -8.08
CA ASP A 269 0.65 -16.32 -8.87
C ASP A 269 1.16 -16.48 -10.32
N SER A 270 2.48 -16.54 -10.49
CA SER A 270 3.18 -16.72 -11.76
C SER A 270 4.55 -17.35 -11.53
N GLN A 271 5.17 -17.87 -12.58
CA GLN A 271 6.55 -18.39 -12.52
C GLN A 271 7.62 -17.29 -12.65
N ASN A 272 7.24 -16.01 -12.53
CA ASN A 272 8.16 -14.90 -12.70
C ASN A 272 8.97 -14.67 -11.41
N LYS A 273 10.29 -14.54 -11.56
CA LYS A 273 11.24 -14.35 -10.46
C LYS A 273 11.66 -12.89 -10.26
N ASN A 274 11.24 -12.00 -11.16
CA ASN A 274 11.70 -10.61 -11.28
C ASN A 274 10.55 -9.61 -11.09
N LEU A 275 9.65 -9.84 -10.14
CA LEU A 275 8.51 -8.96 -9.90
C LEU A 275 8.76 -7.88 -8.84
N ILE A 276 9.90 -7.92 -8.14
CA ILE A 276 10.36 -6.82 -7.30
C ILE A 276 11.55 -6.15 -7.99
N GLU A 277 11.30 -4.97 -8.56
CA GLU A 277 12.29 -4.19 -9.29
C GLU A 277 12.98 -3.17 -8.37
N PHE A 278 14.30 -3.10 -8.47
CA PHE A 278 15.12 -2.07 -7.85
C PHE A 278 15.66 -1.19 -8.98
N ILE A 279 15.44 0.12 -8.89
CA ILE A 279 15.81 1.03 -9.98
C ILE A 279 17.33 1.11 -10.16
N ASP A 280 18.06 1.21 -9.06
CA ASP A 280 19.52 1.27 -9.04
C ASP A 280 20.08 0.83 -7.66
N ASP A 281 21.39 0.96 -7.47
CA ASP A 281 22.11 0.55 -6.25
C ASP A 281 21.76 1.39 -5.00
N THR A 282 20.96 2.44 -5.17
CA THR A 282 20.40 3.27 -4.10
C THR A 282 18.99 2.85 -3.70
N SER A 283 18.39 1.90 -4.42
CA SER A 283 17.15 1.19 -4.02
C SER A 283 17.49 0.09 -3.01
N VAL A 284 16.96 0.19 -1.80
CA VAL A 284 17.36 -0.67 -0.67
C VAL A 284 16.20 -1.50 -0.15
N LEU A 285 16.42 -2.81 -0.04
CA LEU A 285 15.67 -3.69 0.86
C LEU A 285 16.48 -3.83 2.16
N GLN A 286 15.93 -3.38 3.28
CA GLN A 286 16.59 -3.43 4.59
C GLN A 286 15.97 -4.49 5.49
N LEU A 287 16.80 -5.40 6.00
CA LEU A 287 16.41 -6.39 7.01
C LEU A 287 16.90 -5.96 8.39
N ASN A 288 15.97 -5.78 9.32
CA ASN A 288 16.24 -5.36 10.70
C ASN A 288 15.72 -6.38 11.72
N GLY A 289 16.15 -7.65 11.59
CA GLY A 289 15.61 -8.72 12.43
C GLY A 289 14.44 -9.46 11.79
N SER A 290 14.41 -9.45 10.46
CA SER A 290 13.29 -9.89 9.63
C SER A 290 13.69 -11.03 8.70
N THR A 291 12.71 -11.53 7.95
CA THR A 291 12.86 -12.65 7.03
C THR A 291 12.49 -12.24 5.61
N LEU A 292 13.35 -12.60 4.64
CA LEU A 292 12.97 -12.65 3.23
C LEU A 292 12.78 -14.12 2.83
N HIS A 293 11.57 -14.46 2.39
CA HIS A 293 11.19 -15.81 2.00
C HIS A 293 10.80 -15.83 0.52
N ALA A 294 11.18 -16.87 -0.21
CA ALA A 294 10.72 -17.14 -1.56
C ALA A 294 10.11 -18.55 -1.63
N THR A 295 8.95 -18.69 -2.27
CA THR A 295 8.36 -20.01 -2.51
C THR A 295 9.09 -20.76 -3.63
N VAL A 296 8.58 -21.91 -4.06
CA VAL A 296 9.19 -22.74 -5.13
C VAL A 296 9.40 -21.97 -6.45
N THR A 297 8.71 -20.85 -6.65
CA THR A 297 8.96 -19.94 -7.79
C THR A 297 10.40 -19.41 -7.78
N GLY A 298 11.00 -19.21 -6.61
CA GLY A 298 12.28 -18.53 -6.43
C GLY A 298 12.18 -17.02 -6.69
N MET A 299 13.25 -16.29 -6.36
CA MET A 299 13.30 -14.83 -6.49
C MET A 299 14.65 -14.44 -7.09
N THR A 300 14.67 -13.42 -7.96
CA THR A 300 15.90 -12.86 -8.52
C THR A 300 15.96 -11.37 -8.20
N LEU A 301 17.10 -10.97 -7.62
CA LEU A 301 17.38 -9.62 -7.15
C LEU A 301 18.44 -9.01 -8.07
N LEU A 302 18.12 -7.88 -8.71
CA LEU A 302 18.99 -7.19 -9.67
C LEU A 302 19.11 -5.71 -9.32
N LYS A 303 20.27 -5.09 -9.63
CA LYS A 303 20.59 -3.64 -9.54
C LYS A 303 20.58 -2.99 -8.15
N GLY A 304 19.75 -3.46 -7.22
CA GLY A 304 19.53 -2.87 -5.90
C GLY A 304 20.51 -3.29 -4.83
N LYS A 305 20.10 -3.10 -3.57
CA LYS A 305 20.89 -3.43 -2.38
C LYS A 305 20.06 -4.11 -1.30
N LEU A 306 20.57 -5.20 -0.75
CA LEU A 306 20.15 -5.77 0.52
C LEU A 306 21.02 -5.21 1.64
N LEU A 307 20.40 -4.60 2.65
CA LEU A 307 21.09 -4.08 3.83
C LEU A 307 20.65 -4.83 5.08
N VAL A 308 21.56 -5.58 5.69
CA VAL A 308 21.30 -6.39 6.88
C VAL A 308 21.80 -5.65 8.12
N LYS A 309 20.88 -5.12 8.93
CA LYS A 309 21.19 -4.31 10.13
C LYS A 309 21.23 -5.11 11.43
N LYS A 310 20.45 -6.18 11.52
CA LYS A 310 20.36 -7.09 12.68
C LYS A 310 20.35 -8.54 12.20
N ALA A 311 20.36 -9.49 13.13
CA ALA A 311 20.25 -10.91 12.84
C ALA A 311 18.95 -11.20 12.05
N SER A 312 19.08 -11.43 10.75
CA SER A 312 17.98 -11.58 9.81
C SER A 312 18.12 -12.89 9.06
N SER A 313 17.04 -13.36 8.43
CA SER A 313 17.04 -14.64 7.72
C SER A 313 16.59 -14.52 6.27
N ILE A 314 17.11 -15.43 5.45
CA ILE A 314 16.64 -15.66 4.09
C ILE A 314 16.35 -17.15 3.92
N SER A 315 15.28 -17.46 3.19
CA SER A 315 14.90 -18.84 2.91
C SER A 315 14.24 -18.98 1.55
N SER A 316 14.39 -20.15 0.95
CA SER A 316 13.60 -20.54 -0.20
C SER A 316 13.02 -21.94 -0.02
N GLU A 317 11.86 -22.18 -0.59
CA GLU A 317 11.35 -23.54 -0.77
C GLU A 317 12.16 -24.26 -1.87
N ILE A 318 12.12 -25.60 -1.86
CA ILE A 318 12.79 -26.45 -2.87
C ILE A 318 11.79 -27.51 -3.33
N GLN A 319 11.60 -27.70 -4.63
CA GLN A 319 10.77 -28.77 -5.16
C GLN A 319 11.54 -30.08 -5.26
N GLY A 320 11.79 -30.71 -4.11
CA GLY A 320 12.36 -32.06 -4.01
C GLY A 320 13.87 -32.15 -4.23
N PHE A 321 14.52 -33.05 -3.48
CA PHE A 321 15.93 -33.37 -3.66
C PHE A 321 16.08 -34.44 -4.77
N GLY A 322 16.74 -34.10 -5.88
CA GLY A 322 17.20 -35.05 -6.90
C GLY A 322 16.88 -34.72 -8.36
N SER A 323 16.24 -33.59 -8.68
CA SER A 323 16.08 -33.13 -10.08
C SER A 323 17.21 -32.16 -10.42
N GLY A 324 17.79 -32.25 -11.62
CA GLY A 324 18.89 -31.38 -12.06
C GLY A 324 18.55 -29.88 -12.16
N ASP A 325 17.34 -29.46 -11.77
CA ASP A 325 16.83 -28.08 -11.83
C ASP A 325 16.86 -27.33 -10.48
N GLU A 326 17.36 -27.97 -9.39
CA GLU A 326 17.55 -27.38 -8.05
C GLU A 326 18.35 -26.05 -8.05
N ALA A 327 19.13 -25.82 -9.09
CA ALA A 327 19.92 -24.61 -9.31
C ALA A 327 19.06 -23.35 -9.54
N ASN A 328 17.78 -23.49 -9.89
CA ASN A 328 16.95 -22.36 -10.31
C ASN A 328 15.88 -21.92 -9.28
N GLU A 329 15.60 -22.67 -8.23
CA GLU A 329 14.46 -22.43 -7.32
C GLU A 329 14.82 -21.63 -6.04
N GLY A 330 16.00 -21.02 -6.01
CA GLY A 330 16.50 -20.25 -4.87
C GLY A 330 16.31 -18.74 -4.95
N ILE A 331 16.89 -18.02 -3.99
CA ILE A 331 17.07 -16.56 -4.06
C ILE A 331 18.36 -16.28 -4.82
N THR A 332 18.26 -15.56 -5.94
CA THR A 332 19.35 -15.28 -6.86
C THR A 332 19.77 -13.82 -6.76
N PHE A 333 21.08 -13.58 -6.61
CA PHE A 333 21.70 -12.25 -6.54
C PHE A 333 22.48 -12.01 -7.82
N GLY A 334 22.01 -11.08 -8.66
CA GLY A 334 22.57 -10.79 -9.98
C GLY A 334 22.16 -11.82 -11.04
N ASP A 335 22.67 -11.64 -12.26
CA ASP A 335 22.37 -12.48 -13.42
C ASP A 335 23.59 -12.75 -14.33
N SER A 336 24.80 -12.57 -13.79
CA SER A 336 26.05 -12.58 -14.55
C SER A 336 26.17 -11.44 -15.57
N GLU A 337 25.47 -10.32 -15.37
CA GLU A 337 25.74 -9.04 -16.01
C GLU A 337 26.09 -7.97 -14.97
N GLN A 338 27.24 -7.29 -15.16
CA GLN A 338 27.76 -6.32 -14.20
C GLN A 338 26.76 -5.21 -13.83
N ASN A 339 25.95 -4.77 -14.79
CA ASN A 339 24.95 -3.70 -14.57
C ASN A 339 23.76 -4.16 -13.74
N ASN A 340 23.56 -5.47 -13.60
CA ASN A 340 22.44 -6.06 -12.88
C ASN A 340 22.89 -6.72 -11.57
N ASP A 341 24.16 -6.56 -11.19
CA ASP A 341 24.66 -6.98 -9.88
C ASP A 341 23.81 -6.38 -8.76
N PHE A 342 23.50 -7.21 -7.77
CA PHE A 342 22.71 -6.80 -6.61
C PHE A 342 23.57 -6.79 -5.36
N LEU A 343 23.73 -5.60 -4.78
CA LEU A 343 24.63 -5.37 -3.65
C LEU A 343 24.07 -6.01 -2.37
N CYS A 344 24.95 -6.47 -1.49
CA CYS A 344 24.58 -6.91 -0.15
C CYS A 344 25.56 -6.31 0.85
N GLU A 345 25.05 -5.63 1.87
CA GLU A 345 25.85 -5.12 2.98
C GLU A 345 25.37 -5.75 4.28
N ILE A 346 26.28 -6.43 4.98
CA ILE A 346 26.02 -6.95 6.32
C ILE A 346 26.72 -6.05 7.33
N ALA A 347 25.92 -5.36 8.14
CA ALA A 347 26.42 -4.41 9.12
C ALA A 347 27.33 -5.08 10.17
N SER A 348 28.10 -4.25 10.88
CA SER A 348 28.87 -4.69 12.05
C SER A 348 27.91 -5.30 13.09
N GLY A 349 28.24 -6.49 13.58
CA GLY A 349 27.45 -7.26 14.55
C GLY A 349 26.20 -7.92 13.96
N ALA A 350 25.91 -7.74 12.67
CA ALA A 350 24.74 -8.34 12.03
C ALA A 350 25.05 -9.73 11.47
N THR A 351 23.99 -10.53 11.31
CA THR A 351 24.06 -11.86 10.72
C THR A 351 22.98 -12.02 9.67
N LEU A 352 23.34 -12.52 8.49
CA LEU A 352 22.40 -13.01 7.49
C LEU A 352 22.40 -14.53 7.52
N SER A 353 21.29 -15.14 7.94
CA SER A 353 21.17 -16.60 8.00
C SER A 353 20.40 -17.14 6.82
N LEU A 354 21.01 -18.02 6.01
CA LEU A 354 20.27 -18.89 5.10
C LEU A 354 19.69 -20.04 5.94
N THR A 355 18.39 -20.01 6.21
CA THR A 355 17.74 -20.96 7.12
C THR A 355 17.18 -22.19 6.42
N ALA A 356 16.81 -22.06 5.15
CA ALA A 356 16.37 -23.14 4.27
C ALA A 356 16.64 -22.73 2.81
N GLY A 357 16.70 -23.70 1.90
CA GLY A 357 16.77 -23.40 0.48
C GLY A 357 18.19 -23.13 -0.05
N THR A 358 18.22 -22.36 -1.14
CA THR A 358 19.42 -22.10 -1.93
C THR A 358 19.63 -20.60 -2.16
N ILE A 359 20.89 -20.16 -2.05
CA ILE A 359 21.35 -18.88 -2.60
C ILE A 359 22.11 -19.13 -3.90
N ASN A 360 21.75 -18.40 -4.94
CA ASN A 360 22.49 -18.36 -6.19
C ASN A 360 23.23 -17.03 -6.32
N TYR A 361 24.56 -17.06 -6.23
CA TYR A 361 25.39 -15.87 -6.39
C TYR A 361 25.90 -15.76 -7.82
N LYS A 362 25.44 -14.71 -8.53
CA LYS A 362 25.76 -14.40 -9.93
C LYS A 362 26.25 -12.96 -10.13
N ASN A 363 26.67 -12.28 -9.07
CA ASN A 363 27.25 -10.95 -9.21
C ASN A 363 28.67 -11.03 -9.78
N ILE A 364 29.02 -10.14 -10.71
CA ILE A 364 30.36 -10.06 -11.32
C ILE A 364 31.31 -9.19 -10.48
N VAL A 365 30.81 -8.10 -9.91
CA VAL A 365 31.60 -7.17 -9.11
C VAL A 365 32.08 -7.87 -7.84
N ARG A 366 33.41 -7.92 -7.69
CA ARG A 366 34.10 -8.60 -6.59
C ARG A 366 33.56 -8.17 -5.22
N ASP A 367 33.32 -6.88 -5.02
CA ASP A 367 32.90 -6.31 -3.73
C ASP A 367 31.39 -6.06 -3.69
N ALA A 368 30.59 -6.81 -4.47
CA ALA A 368 29.14 -6.69 -4.44
C ALA A 368 28.54 -7.12 -3.10
N TRP A 369 29.19 -8.04 -2.39
CA TRP A 369 28.83 -8.41 -1.02
C TRP A 369 29.90 -7.88 -0.06
N VAL A 370 29.48 -7.02 0.87
CA VAL A 370 30.35 -6.34 1.81
C VAL A 370 30.01 -6.80 3.22
N ALA A 371 31.02 -7.35 3.89
CA ALA A 371 31.03 -7.48 5.34
C ALA A 371 31.68 -6.23 5.93
N ASN A 372 31.01 -5.51 6.82
CA ASN A 372 31.58 -4.26 7.34
C ASN A 372 32.78 -4.51 8.28
N ASP A 373 32.79 -5.61 9.01
CA ASP A 373 33.94 -6.04 9.82
C ASP A 373 33.93 -7.55 10.11
N PHE A 374 34.82 -7.99 11.01
CA PHE A 374 34.93 -9.38 11.47
C PHE A 374 33.73 -9.89 12.28
N SER A 375 32.77 -9.03 12.63
CA SER A 375 31.54 -9.41 13.32
C SER A 375 30.34 -9.53 12.37
N SER A 376 30.51 -9.17 11.10
CA SER A 376 29.54 -9.45 10.03
C SER A 376 29.59 -10.93 9.63
N ILE A 377 28.44 -11.60 9.70
CA ILE A 377 28.36 -13.06 9.51
C ILE A 377 27.35 -13.40 8.40
N LEU A 378 27.77 -14.27 7.48
CA LEU A 378 26.88 -15.07 6.65
C LEU A 378 26.78 -16.47 7.27
N ASP A 379 25.58 -16.91 7.62
CA ASP A 379 25.36 -18.16 8.33
C ASP A 379 24.56 -19.14 7.47
N LEU A 380 25.22 -20.17 6.95
CA LEU A 380 24.59 -21.23 6.16
C LEU A 380 24.10 -22.32 7.12
N LYS A 381 22.79 -22.37 7.39
CA LYS A 381 22.23 -23.38 8.30
C LYS A 381 22.32 -24.79 7.70
N SER A 382 22.07 -25.79 8.55
CA SER A 382 22.13 -27.20 8.18
C SER A 382 21.31 -27.52 6.93
N GLY A 383 21.92 -28.21 5.97
CA GLY A 383 21.25 -28.66 4.74
C GLY A 383 20.96 -27.58 3.70
N THR A 384 21.45 -26.34 3.90
CA THR A 384 21.29 -25.25 2.92
C THR A 384 22.38 -25.26 1.84
N ARG A 385 22.15 -24.53 0.75
CA ARG A 385 23.07 -24.51 -0.39
C ARG A 385 23.45 -23.09 -0.84
N LEU A 386 24.74 -22.86 -1.03
CA LEU A 386 25.27 -21.66 -1.66
C LEU A 386 25.92 -22.06 -3.00
N ASN A 387 25.32 -21.60 -4.10
CA ASN A 387 25.85 -21.79 -5.45
C ASN A 387 26.62 -20.53 -5.88
N LEU A 388 27.90 -20.69 -6.16
CA LEU A 388 28.79 -19.64 -6.66
C LEU A 388 28.98 -19.82 -8.16
N TYR A 389 28.26 -19.04 -8.95
CA TYR A 389 28.49 -18.95 -10.40
C TYR A 389 29.64 -18.00 -10.72
N GLU A 390 29.86 -17.03 -9.83
CA GLU A 390 30.94 -16.05 -9.87
C GLU A 390 31.70 -16.05 -8.54
N THR A 391 32.85 -15.36 -8.52
CA THR A 391 33.70 -15.26 -7.33
C THR A 391 33.08 -14.36 -6.27
N LEU A 392 32.81 -14.91 -5.09
CA LEU A 392 32.31 -14.16 -3.92
C LEU A 392 33.48 -13.74 -3.02
N ASN A 393 33.64 -12.43 -2.81
CA ASN A 393 34.52 -11.88 -1.76
C ASN A 393 33.69 -11.43 -0.57
N PHE A 394 33.92 -12.05 0.59
CA PHE A 394 33.21 -11.78 1.83
C PHE A 394 34.16 -11.37 2.97
N LYS A 395 35.37 -10.91 2.64
CA LYS A 395 36.31 -10.35 3.63
C LYS A 395 35.86 -8.95 4.06
N PRO A 396 36.10 -8.53 5.33
CA PRO A 396 36.73 -9.28 6.44
C PRO A 396 35.81 -10.25 7.20
N GLY A 397 34.55 -10.41 6.81
CA GLY A 397 33.54 -11.21 7.52
C GLY A 397 33.81 -12.72 7.58
N PHE A 398 32.90 -13.42 8.27
CA PHE A 398 32.93 -14.88 8.41
C PHE A 398 31.73 -15.54 7.76
N ILE A 399 31.97 -16.72 7.19
CA ILE A 399 30.91 -17.61 6.73
C ILE A 399 30.88 -18.82 7.65
N ASN A 400 29.79 -18.96 8.41
CA ASN A 400 29.52 -20.15 9.19
C ASN A 400 28.87 -21.19 8.26
N VAL A 401 29.35 -22.44 8.35
CA VAL A 401 28.88 -23.53 7.49
C VAL A 401 28.36 -24.65 8.39
N GLY A 402 27.03 -24.71 8.50
CA GLY A 402 26.32 -25.72 9.26
C GLY A 402 26.48 -27.12 8.70
N VAL A 403 26.09 -28.12 9.49
CA VAL A 403 26.20 -29.55 9.12
C VAL A 403 25.45 -29.84 7.82
N GLY A 404 26.12 -30.47 6.85
CA GLY A 404 25.50 -30.84 5.58
C GLY A 404 25.15 -29.65 4.67
N ALA A 405 25.54 -28.42 5.01
CA ALA A 405 25.48 -27.31 4.06
C ALA A 405 26.43 -27.57 2.88
N ILE A 406 26.05 -27.06 1.70
CA ILE A 406 26.76 -27.27 0.45
C ILE A 406 27.23 -25.92 -0.10
N ILE A 407 28.51 -25.83 -0.44
CA ILE A 407 29.05 -24.72 -1.24
C ILE A 407 29.43 -25.29 -2.60
N ALA A 408 28.64 -24.99 -3.62
CA ALA A 408 28.88 -25.45 -4.99
C ALA A 408 29.51 -24.31 -5.81
N ARG A 409 30.50 -24.61 -6.66
CA ARG A 409 31.23 -23.59 -7.43
C ARG A 409 31.31 -23.93 -8.91
N SER A 410 31.05 -22.95 -9.77
CA SER A 410 31.32 -23.05 -11.21
C SER A 410 32.83 -23.07 -11.47
N THR A 411 33.22 -23.45 -12.69
CA THR A 411 34.64 -23.43 -13.08
C THR A 411 35.19 -22.01 -13.03
N GLY A 412 36.18 -21.77 -12.18
CA GLY A 412 36.83 -20.47 -12.02
C GLY A 412 36.19 -19.56 -10.96
N ALA A 413 35.07 -19.95 -10.35
CA ALA A 413 34.50 -19.23 -9.21
C ALA A 413 35.19 -19.62 -7.90
N ASP A 414 35.60 -18.61 -7.13
CA ASP A 414 36.22 -18.78 -5.82
C ASP A 414 35.43 -18.10 -4.70
N LEU A 415 35.73 -18.52 -3.46
CA LEU A 415 35.20 -17.90 -2.25
C LEU A 415 36.33 -17.32 -1.42
N PHE A 416 36.38 -16.00 -1.32
CA PHE A 416 37.33 -15.28 -0.48
C PHE A 416 36.67 -14.88 0.83
N GLY A 417 37.12 -15.44 1.94
CA GLY A 417 36.56 -15.15 3.26
C GLY A 417 37.06 -16.15 4.29
N SER A 418 36.73 -15.90 5.56
CA SER A 418 37.06 -16.84 6.63
C SER A 418 35.90 -17.83 6.82
N LEU A 419 36.16 -19.12 6.59
CA LEU A 419 35.17 -20.19 6.78
C LEU A 419 35.23 -20.77 8.20
N ARG A 420 34.07 -21.00 8.81
CA ARG A 420 33.92 -21.67 10.10
C ARG A 420 32.95 -22.85 9.97
N PRO A 421 33.44 -24.06 9.62
CA PRO A 421 32.60 -25.23 9.51
C PRO A 421 32.23 -25.80 10.88
N GLU A 422 30.95 -26.10 11.10
CA GLU A 422 30.45 -26.78 12.31
C GLU A 422 30.46 -28.32 12.18
N GLY A 423 30.81 -28.85 11.00
CA GLY A 423 30.89 -30.28 10.74
C GLY A 423 31.38 -30.63 9.33
N ARG A 424 30.98 -31.79 8.81
CA ARG A 424 31.21 -32.14 7.39
C ARG A 424 30.31 -31.26 6.52
N TYR A 425 30.93 -30.47 5.66
CA TYR A 425 30.28 -29.75 4.57
C TYR A 425 30.80 -30.28 3.24
N PHE A 426 30.05 -30.08 2.17
CA PHE A 426 30.45 -30.50 0.84
C PHE A 426 30.84 -29.28 0.01
N SER A 427 32.02 -29.37 -0.61
CA SER A 427 32.42 -28.47 -1.68
C SER A 427 32.41 -29.25 -2.98
N ILE A 428 31.55 -28.86 -3.92
CA ILE A 428 31.35 -29.58 -5.20
C ILE A 428 31.47 -28.62 -6.39
N GLY A 429 31.77 -29.15 -7.57
CA GLY A 429 31.61 -28.42 -8.83
C GLY A 429 30.14 -28.30 -9.19
N LEU A 430 29.73 -27.13 -9.72
CA LEU A 430 28.41 -26.91 -10.31
C LEU A 430 28.26 -27.58 -11.68
#